data_AF-A0A3S4T2Q6-F1
#
_entry.id   AF-A0A3S4T2Q6-F1
#
_cell.length_a   1.000
_cell.length_b   1.000
_cell.length_c   1.000
_cell.angle_alpha   90.00
_cell.angle_beta   90.00
_cell.angle_gamma   90.00
#
_symmetry.space_group_name_H-M   'P 1'
#
loop_
_entity.id
_entity.type
_entity.pdbx_description
1 polymer ?
#
loop_
_entity_poly.entity_id
_entity_poly.type
_entity_poly.pdbx_seq_one_letter_code
_entity_poly.pdbx_strand_id
1 'polypeptide(L)'
;MARGSGGWHPVRSGWQLLGAAAVLGAFLALCVPLSLSVVDRAGQPIGCGSGLNPDTSAARYVDTVNQRLHVQGGAAFVASDYVGECHGLIGDRRAVAGTVGGVGTAVLLTALIAPVVAGARRSRTPALHYSPRRASMTALKSLSA
;
A
#
# COMPACT_ATOMS: atom_id res chain seq x y z
N MET A 1 12.91 -28.30 -33.39
CA MET A 1 12.94 -28.27 -31.92
C MET A 1 13.02 -26.83 -31.45
N ALA A 2 11.91 -26.25 -31.01
CA ALA A 2 11.83 -24.87 -30.55
C ALA A 2 12.27 -24.79 -29.07
N ARG A 3 13.37 -24.08 -28.80
CA ARG A 3 13.76 -23.71 -27.43
C ARG A 3 12.84 -22.59 -26.95
N GLY A 4 11.94 -22.92 -26.04
CA GLY A 4 11.18 -21.92 -25.29
C GLY A 4 12.12 -21.07 -24.44
N SER A 5 12.28 -19.80 -24.80
CA SER A 5 12.97 -18.79 -24.00
C SER A 5 12.03 -18.29 -22.90
N GLY A 6 11.76 -19.14 -21.92
CA GLY A 6 11.11 -18.76 -20.67
C GLY A 6 12.10 -17.99 -19.79
N GLY A 7 12.31 -16.72 -20.10
CA GLY A 7 13.12 -15.82 -19.28
C GLY A 7 12.39 -15.49 -17.97
N TRP A 8 12.56 -16.34 -16.95
CA TRP A 8 12.18 -16.00 -15.59
C TRP A 8 13.08 -14.85 -15.11
N HIS A 9 12.49 -13.69 -14.85
CA HIS A 9 13.12 -12.57 -14.14
C HIS A 9 12.66 -12.57 -12.66
N PRO A 10 13.12 -13.49 -11.80
CA PRO A 10 12.55 -13.69 -10.46
C PRO A 10 12.76 -12.49 -9.52
N VAL A 11 13.81 -11.68 -9.73
CA VAL A 11 14.22 -10.66 -8.75
C VAL A 11 13.49 -9.31 -8.89
N ARG A 12 12.95 -8.99 -10.08
CA ARG A 12 12.17 -7.75 -10.30
C ARG A 12 10.72 -7.87 -9.85
N SER A 13 10.20 -9.09 -9.80
CA SER A 13 8.82 -9.39 -9.41
C SER A 13 8.59 -9.23 -7.90
N GLY A 14 9.58 -9.54 -7.06
CA GLY A 14 9.41 -9.54 -5.60
C GLY A 14 8.92 -8.22 -5.01
N TRP A 15 9.46 -7.08 -5.46
CA TRP A 15 9.05 -5.76 -4.99
C TRP A 15 7.65 -5.35 -5.46
N GLN A 16 7.27 -5.75 -6.67
CA GLN A 16 5.93 -5.51 -7.20
C GLN A 16 4.89 -6.31 -6.41
N LEU A 17 5.19 -7.56 -6.11
CA LEU A 17 4.35 -8.42 -5.27
C LEU A 17 4.22 -7.87 -3.85
N LEU A 18 5.33 -7.40 -3.25
CA LEU A 18 5.30 -6.78 -1.92
C LEU A 18 4.43 -5.51 -1.89
N GLY A 19 4.61 -4.61 -2.87
CA GLY A 19 3.80 -3.40 -2.99
C GLY A 19 2.32 -3.71 -3.19
N ALA A 20 2.00 -4.64 -4.10
CA ALA A 20 0.63 -5.07 -4.35
C ALA A 20 -0.01 -5.74 -3.12
N ALA A 21 0.72 -6.61 -2.42
CA ALA A 21 0.26 -7.26 -1.21
C ALA A 21 0.01 -6.25 -0.08
N ALA A 22 0.86 -5.24 0.07
CA ALA A 22 0.66 -4.17 1.05
C ALA A 22 -0.60 -3.35 0.77
N VAL A 23 -0.82 -2.95 -0.50
CA VAL A 23 -2.02 -2.21 -0.90
C VAL A 23 -3.28 -3.05 -0.70
N LEU A 24 -3.25 -4.30 -1.13
CA LEU A 24 -4.38 -5.22 -0.97
C LEU A 24 -4.67 -5.49 0.51
N GLY A 25 -3.63 -5.72 1.32
CA GLY A 25 -3.76 -5.92 2.76
C GLY A 25 -4.35 -4.70 3.47
N ALA A 26 -3.90 -3.49 3.11
CA ALA A 26 -4.46 -2.24 3.62
C ALA A 26 -5.94 -2.08 3.26
N PHE A 27 -6.30 -2.39 2.01
CA PHE A 27 -7.69 -2.34 1.56
C PHE A 27 -8.57 -3.34 2.31
N LEU A 28 -8.12 -4.60 2.41
CA LEU A 28 -8.83 -5.63 3.16
C LEU A 28 -8.99 -5.26 4.64
N ALA A 29 -7.96 -4.67 5.26
CA ALA A 29 -8.03 -4.21 6.65
C ALA A 29 -9.11 -3.13 6.87
N LEU A 30 -9.42 -2.31 5.85
CA LEU A 30 -10.52 -1.33 5.92
C LEU A 30 -11.90 -1.97 5.76
N CYS A 31 -11.99 -3.14 5.12
CA CYS A 31 -13.24 -3.88 4.95
C CYS A 31 -13.61 -4.73 6.18
N VAL A 32 -12.64 -5.06 7.04
CA VAL A 32 -12.87 -5.85 8.24
C VAL A 32 -13.80 -5.09 9.21
N PRO A 33 -14.86 -5.74 9.73
CA PRO A 33 -15.76 -5.11 10.69
C PRO A 33 -15.04 -4.78 11.99
N LEU A 34 -15.46 -3.67 12.60
CA LEU A 34 -14.95 -3.14 13.85
C LEU A 34 -16.07 -3.19 14.90
N SER A 35 -15.69 -3.56 16.11
CA SER A 35 -16.56 -3.54 17.28
C SER A 35 -15.76 -3.09 18.49
N LEU A 36 -16.44 -2.46 19.45
CA LEU A 36 -15.84 -2.16 20.75
C LEU A 36 -15.66 -3.45 21.57
N SER A 37 -14.73 -3.43 22.52
CA SER A 37 -14.54 -4.52 23.49
C SER A 37 -15.61 -4.55 24.58
N VAL A 38 -16.43 -3.50 24.65
CA VAL A 38 -17.60 -3.44 25.54
C VAL A 38 -18.81 -4.10 24.87
N VAL A 39 -19.69 -4.65 25.70
CA VAL A 39 -20.92 -5.32 25.26
C VAL A 39 -22.15 -4.47 25.59
N ASP A 40 -23.17 -4.61 24.75
CA ASP A 40 -24.49 -4.06 25.01
C ASP A 40 -25.22 -4.86 26.12
N ARG A 41 -26.47 -4.48 26.40
CA ARG A 41 -27.30 -5.15 27.40
C ARG A 41 -27.75 -6.57 26.99
N ALA A 42 -27.63 -6.93 25.71
CA ALA A 42 -27.85 -8.28 25.19
C ALA A 42 -26.56 -9.14 25.22
N GLY A 43 -25.45 -8.59 25.73
CA GLY A 43 -24.16 -9.26 25.78
C GLY A 43 -23.44 -9.32 24.44
N GLN A 44 -23.87 -8.54 23.44
CA GLN A 44 -23.23 -8.49 22.13
C GLN A 44 -22.24 -7.32 22.04
N PRO A 45 -21.08 -7.48 21.38
CA PRO A 45 -20.16 -6.38 21.14
C PRO A 45 -20.84 -5.24 20.38
N ILE A 46 -20.56 -3.99 20.77
CA ILE A 46 -21.11 -2.81 20.09
C ILE A 46 -20.40 -2.64 18.74
N GLY A 47 -21.12 -2.85 17.63
CA GLY A 47 -20.61 -2.70 16.28
C GLY A 47 -20.37 -1.24 15.87
N CYS A 48 -19.26 -1.00 15.17
CA CYS A 48 -18.85 0.31 14.63
C CYS A 48 -18.82 0.35 13.09
N GLY A 49 -19.31 -0.69 12.41
CA GLY A 49 -19.19 -0.83 10.94
C GLY A 49 -17.78 -1.24 10.53
N SER A 50 -17.22 -0.62 9.51
CA SER A 50 -15.86 -0.87 9.03
C SER A 50 -15.09 0.44 8.74
N GLY A 51 -13.81 0.31 8.40
CA GLY A 51 -13.00 1.45 7.98
C GLY A 51 -13.54 2.15 6.73
N LEU A 52 -14.16 1.40 5.79
CA LEU A 52 -14.78 1.99 4.59
C LEU A 52 -16.21 2.46 4.83
N ASN A 53 -17.01 1.68 5.56
CA ASN A 53 -18.41 1.96 5.82
C ASN A 53 -18.65 2.09 7.33
N PRO A 54 -18.41 3.29 7.90
CA PRO A 54 -18.59 3.51 9.33
C PRO A 54 -20.07 3.46 9.68
N ASP A 55 -20.41 2.77 10.77
CA ASP A 55 -21.78 2.73 11.30
C ASP A 55 -21.74 2.83 12.83
N THR A 56 -22.24 3.94 13.36
CA THR A 56 -22.29 4.19 14.81
C THR A 56 -23.71 4.08 15.37
N SER A 57 -24.65 3.47 14.63
CA SER A 57 -26.06 3.40 15.03
C SER A 57 -26.26 2.63 16.33
N ALA A 58 -25.60 1.48 16.48
CA ALA A 58 -25.63 0.67 17.70
C ALA A 58 -25.04 1.43 18.90
N ALA A 59 -23.86 2.04 18.73
CA ALA A 59 -23.23 2.85 19.77
C ALA A 59 -24.13 4.01 20.23
N ARG A 60 -24.69 4.76 19.27
CA ARG A 60 -25.58 5.90 19.55
C ARG A 60 -26.85 5.48 20.30
N TYR A 61 -27.41 4.33 19.97
CA TYR A 61 -28.55 3.76 20.68
C TYR A 61 -28.19 3.48 22.15
N VAL A 62 -27.07 2.79 22.39
CA VAL A 62 -26.62 2.45 23.75
C VAL A 62 -26.30 3.71 24.55
N ASP A 63 -25.61 4.69 23.97
CA ASP A 63 -25.31 5.97 24.62
C ASP A 63 -26.60 6.70 25.04
N THR A 64 -27.61 6.72 24.17
CA THR A 64 -28.91 7.34 24.48
C THR A 64 -29.60 6.64 25.66
N VAL A 65 -29.55 5.31 25.71
CA VAL A 65 -30.12 4.53 26.81
C VAL A 65 -29.36 4.78 28.12
N ASN A 66 -28.03 4.74 28.09
CA ASN A 66 -27.20 4.99 29.26
C ASN A 66 -27.38 6.42 29.78
N GLN A 67 -27.48 7.41 28.89
CA GLN A 67 -27.74 8.79 29.27
C GLN A 67 -29.10 8.96 29.96
N ARG A 68 -30.16 8.31 29.45
CA ARG A 68 -31.49 8.35 30.09
C ARG A 68 -31.46 7.74 31.49
N LEU A 69 -30.77 6.60 31.64
CA LEU A 69 -30.59 5.96 32.94
C LEU A 69 -29.74 6.81 33.89
N HIS A 70 -28.70 7.47 33.40
CA HIS A 70 -27.90 8.41 34.19
C HIS A 70 -28.75 9.57 34.72
N VAL A 71 -29.57 10.17 33.87
CA VAL A 71 -30.45 11.28 34.25
C VAL A 71 -31.54 10.86 35.24
N GLN A 72 -32.10 9.64 35.09
CA GLN A 72 -33.20 9.16 35.94
C GLN A 72 -32.74 8.48 37.23
N GLY A 73 -31.67 7.70 37.17
CA GLY A 73 -31.16 6.85 38.24
C GLY A 73 -29.92 7.39 38.93
N GLY A 74 -29.40 8.54 38.50
CA GLY A 74 -28.26 9.22 39.10
C GLY A 74 -26.90 8.56 38.78
N ALA A 75 -25.88 8.93 39.56
CA ALA A 75 -24.48 8.58 39.33
C ALA A 75 -24.16 7.07 39.37
N ALA A 76 -25.12 6.22 39.76
CA ALA A 76 -24.98 4.77 39.68
C ALA A 76 -24.93 4.25 38.23
N PHE A 77 -25.42 5.04 37.26
CA PHE A 77 -25.31 4.74 35.83
C PHE A 77 -24.25 5.66 35.24
N VAL A 78 -23.26 5.11 34.53
CA VAL A 78 -22.20 5.91 33.90
C VAL A 78 -22.67 6.37 32.52
N ALA A 79 -22.58 7.67 32.23
CA ALA A 79 -22.77 8.18 30.88
C ALA A 79 -21.63 7.66 29.99
N SER A 80 -21.98 7.01 28.87
CA SER A 80 -21.03 6.47 27.90
C SER A 80 -20.92 7.36 26.67
N ASP A 81 -19.75 7.34 26.02
CA ASP A 81 -19.50 7.95 24.71
C ASP A 81 -18.95 6.89 23.75
N TYR A 82 -19.75 5.86 23.50
CA TYR A 82 -19.38 4.78 22.58
C TYR A 82 -19.31 5.26 21.14
N VAL A 83 -20.04 6.32 20.78
CA VAL A 83 -19.88 6.96 19.46
C VAL A 83 -18.47 7.51 19.29
N GLY A 84 -17.95 8.23 20.29
CA GLY A 84 -16.57 8.72 20.32
C GLY A 84 -15.55 7.59 20.21
N GLU A 85 -15.74 6.51 20.98
CA GLU A 85 -14.87 5.33 20.92
C GLU A 85 -14.87 4.66 19.54
N CYS A 86 -16.04 4.51 18.91
CA CYS A 86 -16.14 3.99 17.54
C CYS A 86 -15.39 4.89 16.55
N HIS A 87 -15.51 6.23 16.67
CA HIS A 87 -14.77 7.15 15.82
C HIS A 87 -13.26 7.03 15.98
N GLY A 88 -12.78 6.86 17.22
CA GLY A 88 -11.36 6.59 17.51
C GLY A 88 -10.89 5.32 16.82
N LEU A 89 -11.61 4.21 17.00
CA LEU A 89 -11.24 2.91 16.43
C LEU A 89 -11.21 2.92 14.89
N ILE A 90 -12.17 3.58 14.26
CA ILE A 90 -12.23 3.76 12.80
C ILE A 90 -11.06 4.64 12.32
N GLY A 91 -10.78 5.71 13.06
CA GLY A 91 -9.66 6.63 12.80
C GLY A 91 -8.31 5.89 12.82
N ASP A 92 -8.06 5.11 13.87
CA ASP A 92 -6.84 4.31 14.02
C ASP A 92 -6.68 3.30 12.88
N ARG A 93 -7.76 2.58 12.51
CA ARG A 93 -7.74 1.64 11.39
C ARG A 93 -7.40 2.35 10.07
N ARG A 94 -8.00 3.52 9.82
CA ARG A 94 -7.73 4.33 8.61
C ARG A 94 -6.31 4.86 8.59
N ALA A 95 -5.76 5.28 9.73
CA ALA A 95 -4.38 5.76 9.81
C ALA A 95 -3.38 4.64 9.49
N VAL A 96 -3.55 3.46 10.08
CA VAL A 96 -2.68 2.29 9.82
C VAL A 96 -2.83 1.81 8.38
N ALA A 97 -4.06 1.65 7.88
CA ALA A 97 -4.28 1.24 6.50
C ALA A 97 -3.77 2.29 5.49
N GLY A 98 -3.95 3.57 5.78
CA GLY A 98 -3.48 4.67 4.93
C GLY A 98 -1.96 4.72 4.82
N THR A 99 -1.25 4.52 5.94
CA THR A 99 0.22 4.47 5.94
C THR A 99 0.75 3.26 5.17
N VAL A 100 0.24 2.06 5.46
CA VAL A 100 0.65 0.83 4.77
C VAL A 100 0.30 0.88 3.27
N GLY A 101 -0.91 1.30 2.94
CA GLY A 101 -1.38 1.44 1.56
C GLY A 101 -0.60 2.50 0.77
N GLY A 102 -0.29 3.63 1.40
CA GLY A 102 0.53 4.69 0.80
C GLY A 102 1.95 4.24 0.49
N VAL A 103 2.62 3.58 1.45
CA VAL A 103 3.96 3.00 1.22
C VAL A 103 3.92 1.92 0.16
N GLY A 104 2.95 1.00 0.21
CA GLY A 104 2.78 -0.06 -0.78
C GLY A 104 2.58 0.49 -2.20
N THR A 105 1.78 1.55 -2.34
CA THR A 105 1.54 2.23 -3.63
C THR A 105 2.80 2.90 -4.15
N ALA A 106 3.59 3.57 -3.29
CA ALA A 106 4.86 4.17 -3.68
C ALA A 106 5.87 3.10 -4.18
N VAL A 107 5.97 1.96 -3.48
CA VAL A 107 6.81 0.83 -3.91
C VAL A 107 6.34 0.26 -5.25
N LEU A 108 5.03 0.09 -5.43
CA LEU A 108 4.46 -0.41 -6.68
C LEU A 108 4.78 0.54 -7.86
N LEU A 109 4.54 1.84 -7.68
CA LEU A 109 4.78 2.84 -8.72
C LEU A 109 6.26 2.94 -9.10
N THR A 110 7.16 2.96 -8.12
CA THR A 110 8.60 3.01 -8.38
C THR A 110 9.08 1.78 -9.14
N ALA A 111 8.57 0.58 -8.80
CA ALA A 111 8.89 -0.65 -9.51
C ALA A 111 8.37 -0.68 -10.96
N LEU A 112 7.25 -0.01 -11.24
CA LEU A 112 6.67 0.07 -12.59
C LEU A 112 7.33 1.15 -13.47
N ILE A 113 7.67 2.31 -12.91
CA ILE A 113 8.18 3.46 -13.66
C ILE A 113 9.68 3.34 -13.95
N ALA A 114 10.48 2.83 -13.00
CA ALA A 114 11.93 2.69 -13.15
C ALA A 114 12.39 1.98 -14.45
N PRO A 115 11.80 0.84 -14.89
CA PRO A 115 12.20 0.19 -16.14
C PRO A 115 11.87 1.04 -17.38
N VAL A 116 10.76 1.77 -17.38
CA VAL A 116 10.35 2.64 -18.49
C VAL A 116 11.35 3.79 -18.67
N VAL A 117 11.71 4.45 -17.56
CA VAL A 117 12.69 5.55 -17.57
C VAL A 117 14.08 5.06 -17.97
N ALA A 118 14.49 3.88 -17.48
CA ALA A 118 15.77 3.29 -17.86
C ALA A 118 15.83 2.92 -19.36
N GLY A 119 14.73 2.40 -19.93
CA GLY A 119 14.61 2.14 -21.36
C GLY A 119 14.72 3.41 -22.20
N ALA A 120 14.01 4.48 -21.80
CA ALA A 120 14.03 5.77 -22.49
C ALA A 120 15.40 6.48 -22.47
N ARG A 121 16.21 6.28 -21.42
CA ARG A 121 17.59 6.79 -21.37
C ARG A 121 18.52 6.03 -22.30
N ARG A 122 18.33 4.71 -22.42
CA ARG A 122 19.19 3.84 -23.24
C ARG A 122 19.00 4.06 -24.74
N SER A 123 17.80 4.44 -25.17
CA SER A 123 17.49 4.83 -26.55
C SER A 123 17.96 6.24 -26.93
N ARG A 124 18.37 7.08 -25.96
CA ARG A 124 18.91 8.42 -26.20
C ARG A 124 20.43 8.50 -26.24
N THR A 125 21.16 7.43 -25.93
CA THR A 125 22.61 7.42 -26.12
C THR A 125 22.88 7.43 -27.63
N PRO A 126 23.34 8.54 -28.23
CA PRO A 126 23.70 8.54 -29.64
C PRO A 126 24.87 7.57 -29.80
N ALA A 127 24.78 6.69 -30.79
CA ALA A 127 25.92 5.88 -31.20
C ALA A 127 27.07 6.83 -31.52
N LEU A 128 28.04 6.95 -30.61
CA LEU A 128 29.29 7.63 -30.87
C LEU A 128 29.91 6.94 -32.08
N HIS A 129 29.89 7.69 -33.18
CA HIS A 129 30.49 7.40 -34.47
C HIS A 129 31.85 6.72 -34.26
N TYR A 130 31.90 5.40 -34.36
CA TYR A 130 33.17 4.67 -34.50
C TYR A 130 33.68 4.98 -35.91
N SER A 131 34.54 5.98 -36.02
CA SER A 131 35.30 6.28 -37.23
C SER A 131 36.58 5.44 -37.21
N PRO A 132 36.70 4.37 -38.04
CA PRO A 132 37.96 3.69 -38.18
C PRO A 132 38.93 4.64 -38.90
N ARG A 133 39.86 5.25 -38.16
CA ARG A 133 41.03 5.87 -38.80
C ARG A 133 41.76 4.78 -39.58
N ARG A 134 41.71 4.90 -40.91
CA ARG A 134 42.59 4.21 -41.85
C ARG A 134 44.01 4.21 -41.30
N ALA A 135 44.52 3.04 -40.95
CA ALA A 135 45.96 2.80 -40.90
C ALA A 135 46.46 2.88 -42.36
N SER A 136 46.73 4.10 -42.82
CA SER A 136 47.46 4.33 -44.07
C SER A 136 48.86 3.75 -43.93
N MET A 137 49.11 2.72 -44.74
CA MET A 137 50.29 2.61 -45.62
C MET A 137 51.43 3.59 -45.29
N THR A 138 52.52 3.08 -44.72
CA THR A 138 53.92 3.40 -45.11
C THR A 138 54.90 2.68 -44.18
N ALA A 139 55.30 1.48 -44.57
CA ALA A 139 56.63 0.93 -44.28
C ALA A 139 57.10 0.35 -45.62
N LEU A 140 57.60 1.18 -46.56
CA LEU A 140 59.04 1.45 -46.74
C LEU A 140 59.86 0.22 -46.33
N LYS A 141 60.22 -0.71 -47.23
CA LYS A 141 61.02 -0.56 -48.46
C LYS A 141 62.39 0.08 -48.20
N SER A 142 63.20 -0.54 -47.36
CA SER A 142 64.68 -0.58 -47.43
C SER A 142 65.16 -1.48 -46.28
N LEU A 143 65.77 -2.64 -46.50
CA LEU A 143 67.22 -2.75 -46.64
C LEU A 143 67.51 -4.13 -47.25
N SER A 144 68.00 -4.12 -48.48
CA SER A 144 68.74 -5.22 -49.10
C SER A 144 70.04 -4.60 -49.59
N ALA A 145 71.13 -4.91 -48.90
CA ALA A 145 72.51 -4.79 -49.34
C ALA A 145 73.33 -5.83 -48.57
#